data_AF-A0A0W1AFQ3-F1
#
_entry.id   AF-A0A0W1AFQ3-F1
#
_cell.length_a   1.000
_cell.length_b   1.000
_cell.length_c   1.000
_cell.angle_alpha   90.00
_cell.angle_beta   90.00
_cell.angle_gamma   90.00
#
_symmetry.space_group_name_H-M   'P 1'
#
loop_
_entity.id
_entity.type
_entity.pdbx_description
1 polymer ?
#
loop_
_entity_poly.entity_id
_entity_poly.type
_entity_poly.pdbx_seq_one_letter_code
_entity_poly.pdbx_strand_id
1 'polypeptide(L)'
;MTDVTHKIYQYDPHAHVKIWLSMKPDNFMNTENQMRLITMRENNPADSISLVYDSSLLNEQAINSLNLFCAEHRITPVDAHQFATNLNSEHEHTLYELYRDEITHFNEGGNPALASDILRWLSPVYTRGTYTDFDVPVDTAKLPKKMDVQAPLLLNIGSLRIRNKDIILSNNDYIAIADPLAAQNDINKIQQGMIDVLRHYTTDFIEKTAEEFGKNSFLNKYFINFMKNRSESIYIARSKNIFSGGKEPSSRQLRQYINEIMNDSEQFINFNKISDQETRESVLLRLRNELKSQIGFFKWFFFRNEYKEINAALQKTDSQLLDYLMKKERTLYLKSIVVCTTGPIAIAKFLFNNYVFHSNDFNHTVQPYSFNHYGLKKAFQSLNSIPMSTSLWGMMTFLGTEDGTLNDSSWLETGAQLQKTRGEILQNQKRTLQHELPEILDTAKKSIEEHIKQLQSRSTGFWGLFFSQRKLNKIEALQQISACFKHDHFDTNQFKTALNTIKANKKSVYAGLFSNHTQHLIETLKQNCTKAIVFGLTTNRAITIKKKSNPHSDSSLPAASSTENKLKPIHEQGLSFFKQNKKSDHHAPTSQTEERQFTID
;
A
#
# COMPACT_ATOMS: atom_id res chain seq x y z
N MET A 1 31.96 1.43 33.39
CA MET A 1 31.33 1.80 32.09
C MET A 1 32.22 1.23 31.01
N THR A 2 31.84 0.08 30.44
CA THR A 2 32.52 -0.50 29.28
C THR A 2 31.93 0.14 28.02
N ASP A 3 32.80 0.75 27.22
CA ASP A 3 32.42 1.39 25.97
C ASP A 3 32.05 0.31 24.94
N VAL A 4 30.76 0.00 24.84
CA VAL A 4 30.26 -0.95 23.84
C VAL A 4 30.24 -0.24 22.51
N THR A 5 31.31 -0.43 21.74
CA THR A 5 31.39 -0.01 20.33
C THR A 5 30.30 -0.73 19.54
N HIS A 6 29.14 -0.08 19.41
CA HIS A 6 28.03 -0.59 18.61
C HIS A 6 28.51 -0.81 17.18
N LYS A 7 28.44 -2.06 16.70
CA LYS A 7 28.86 -2.43 15.35
C LYS A 7 27.96 -1.70 14.33
N ILE A 8 28.60 -0.95 13.42
CA ILE A 8 27.93 -0.21 12.35
C ILE A 8 27.94 -1.05 11.07
N TYR A 9 26.79 -1.10 10.39
CA TYR A 9 26.55 -1.76 9.11
C TYR A 9 26.23 -0.72 8.03
N GLN A 10 26.42 -1.08 6.76
CA GLN A 10 26.28 -0.19 5.60
C GLN A 10 25.02 -0.52 4.79
N TYR A 11 23.87 0.04 5.20
CA TYR A 11 22.59 -0.15 4.53
C TYR A 11 22.54 0.57 3.16
N ASP A 12 21.93 -0.07 2.15
CA ASP A 12 21.70 0.51 0.83
C ASP A 12 20.21 0.90 0.64
N PRO A 13 19.87 2.19 0.61
CA PRO A 13 18.50 2.60 0.35
C PRO A 13 18.11 2.58 -1.15
N HIS A 14 19.04 2.31 -2.07
CA HIS A 14 18.82 2.42 -3.52
C HIS A 14 18.58 1.08 -4.24
N ALA A 15 18.36 0.01 -3.48
CA ALA A 15 18.03 -1.30 -3.98
C ALA A 15 16.68 -1.74 -3.40
N HIS A 16 15.75 -2.12 -4.28
CA HIS A 16 14.35 -2.37 -3.93
C HIS A 16 13.85 -3.70 -4.48
N VAL A 17 12.96 -4.31 -3.71
CA VAL A 17 12.24 -5.53 -4.09
C VAL A 17 10.74 -5.31 -3.92
N LYS A 18 9.99 -5.66 -4.96
CA LYS A 18 8.53 -5.80 -4.93
C LYS A 18 8.17 -7.26 -5.18
N ILE A 19 7.18 -7.80 -4.46
CA ILE A 19 6.67 -9.17 -4.68
C ILE A 19 5.23 -9.06 -5.16
N TRP A 20 4.89 -9.71 -6.28
CA TRP A 20 3.53 -9.80 -6.78
C TRP A 20 3.22 -11.22 -7.26
N LEU A 21 2.28 -11.88 -6.58
CA LEU A 21 1.79 -13.21 -6.91
C LEU A 21 0.38 -13.06 -7.49
N SER A 22 0.22 -13.28 -8.80
CA SER A 22 -1.09 -13.12 -9.43
C SER A 22 -1.99 -14.31 -9.15
N MET A 23 -3.25 -14.03 -8.82
CA MET A 23 -4.33 -15.04 -8.79
C MET A 23 -5.04 -15.17 -10.15
N LYS A 24 -4.52 -14.53 -11.21
CA LYS A 24 -5.11 -14.49 -12.55
C LYS A 24 -4.07 -14.89 -13.60
N PRO A 25 -4.14 -16.10 -14.19
CA PRO A 25 -3.11 -16.58 -15.11
C PRO A 25 -2.94 -15.72 -16.38
N ASP A 26 -3.99 -15.02 -16.80
CA ASP A 26 -4.01 -14.13 -17.97
C ASP A 26 -3.48 -12.71 -17.68
N ASN A 27 -3.21 -12.37 -16.42
CA ASN A 27 -2.85 -11.02 -16.02
C ASN A 27 -1.73 -11.02 -14.99
N PHE A 28 -0.52 -10.64 -15.41
CA PHE A 28 0.65 -10.62 -14.54
C PHE A 28 0.53 -9.64 -13.36
N MET A 29 -0.15 -8.50 -13.52
CA MET A 29 -0.29 -7.47 -12.48
C MET A 29 -1.44 -6.51 -12.79
N ASN A 30 -2.24 -6.16 -11.78
CA ASN A 30 -3.30 -5.16 -11.94
C ASN A 30 -2.73 -3.76 -12.30
N THR A 31 -3.57 -2.91 -12.89
CA THR A 31 -3.15 -1.59 -13.40
C THR A 31 -2.74 -0.63 -12.29
N GLU A 32 -3.36 -0.70 -11.11
CA GLU A 32 -3.00 0.15 -9.97
C GLU A 32 -1.56 -0.11 -9.51
N ASN A 33 -1.17 -1.38 -9.40
CA ASN A 33 0.17 -1.80 -9.00
C ASN A 33 1.22 -1.59 -10.10
N GLN A 34 0.86 -1.73 -11.37
CA GLN A 34 1.71 -1.26 -12.48
C GLN A 34 1.98 0.25 -12.36
N MET A 35 0.95 1.08 -12.16
CA MET A 35 1.09 2.54 -12.03
C MET A 35 1.93 2.94 -10.80
N ARG A 36 1.73 2.29 -9.65
CA ARG A 36 2.52 2.48 -8.42
C ARG A 36 4.01 2.18 -8.69
N LEU A 37 4.32 1.09 -9.37
CA LEU A 37 5.69 0.66 -9.68
C LEU A 37 6.38 1.56 -10.72
N ILE A 38 5.65 2.01 -11.76
CA ILE A 38 6.15 3.02 -12.71
C ILE A 38 6.45 4.35 -11.98
N THR A 39 5.56 4.78 -11.09
CA THR A 39 5.74 6.00 -10.30
C THR A 39 7.00 5.92 -9.43
N MET A 40 7.22 4.79 -8.75
CA MET A 40 8.42 4.54 -7.97
C MET A 40 9.70 4.59 -8.84
N ARG A 41 9.67 4.02 -10.05
CA ARG A 41 10.79 4.09 -11.00
C ARG A 41 11.05 5.52 -11.50
N GLU A 42 10.02 6.31 -11.76
CA GLU A 42 10.22 7.69 -12.23
C GLU A 42 10.72 8.64 -11.13
N ASN A 43 10.31 8.42 -9.87
CA ASN A 43 10.86 9.12 -8.70
C ASN A 43 12.33 8.72 -8.44
N ASN A 44 12.65 7.42 -8.59
CA ASN A 44 13.97 6.85 -8.29
C ASN A 44 14.60 6.27 -9.58
N PRO A 45 15.08 7.11 -10.51
CA PRO A 45 15.45 6.69 -11.86
C PRO A 45 16.78 5.95 -11.99
N ALA A 46 17.60 5.96 -10.92
CA ALA A 46 18.91 5.32 -10.83
C ALA A 46 18.91 4.06 -9.96
N ASP A 47 17.91 3.90 -9.08
CA ASP A 47 17.81 2.79 -8.14
C ASP A 47 17.60 1.45 -8.86
N SER A 48 18.09 0.36 -8.25
CA SER A 48 17.76 -0.99 -8.71
C SER A 48 16.39 -1.39 -8.17
N ILE A 49 15.55 -1.98 -9.02
CA ILE A 49 14.19 -2.42 -8.67
C ILE A 49 14.02 -3.82 -9.23
N SER A 50 13.81 -4.79 -8.34
CA SER A 50 13.48 -6.18 -8.68
C SER A 50 11.99 -6.42 -8.48
N LEU A 51 11.35 -7.08 -9.45
CA LEU A 51 9.97 -7.56 -9.35
C LEU A 51 9.98 -9.09 -9.26
N VAL A 52 9.69 -9.60 -8.07
CA VAL A 52 9.50 -11.03 -7.82
C VAL A 52 8.08 -11.41 -8.20
N TYR A 53 7.97 -12.46 -9.03
CA TYR A 53 6.72 -13.10 -9.45
C TYR A 53 6.93 -14.62 -9.43
N ASP A 54 5.89 -15.42 -9.67
CA ASP A 54 6.05 -16.87 -9.91
C ASP A 54 5.48 -17.21 -11.29
N SER A 55 6.31 -17.78 -12.16
CA SER A 55 5.93 -18.13 -13.53
C SER A 55 4.85 -19.21 -13.60
N SER A 56 4.76 -20.12 -12.61
CA SER A 56 3.75 -21.18 -12.59
C SER A 56 2.33 -20.68 -12.25
N LEU A 57 2.18 -19.41 -11.84
CA LEU A 57 0.90 -18.73 -11.66
C LEU A 57 0.40 -18.02 -12.93
N LEU A 58 1.18 -17.98 -14.01
CA LEU A 58 0.93 -17.17 -15.20
C LEU A 58 0.95 -18.00 -16.48
N ASN A 59 0.18 -17.57 -17.49
CA ASN A 59 0.28 -18.09 -18.84
C ASN A 59 1.38 -17.37 -19.64
N GLU A 60 1.78 -17.93 -20.79
CA GLU A 60 2.85 -17.39 -21.63
C GLU A 60 2.61 -15.93 -22.06
N GLN A 61 1.36 -15.55 -22.33
CA GLN A 61 0.99 -14.18 -22.71
C GLN A 61 1.21 -13.20 -21.56
N ALA A 62 0.86 -13.58 -20.33
CA ALA A 62 1.09 -12.78 -19.14
C ALA A 62 2.59 -12.65 -18.81
N ILE A 63 3.37 -13.74 -18.98
CA ILE A 63 4.84 -13.74 -18.82
C ILE A 63 5.49 -12.81 -19.87
N ASN A 64 5.09 -12.91 -21.14
CA ASN A 64 5.57 -12.01 -22.20
C ASN A 64 5.21 -10.54 -21.89
N SER A 65 4.01 -10.28 -21.39
CA SER A 65 3.58 -8.95 -20.98
C SER A 65 4.39 -8.40 -19.80
N LEU A 66 4.71 -9.24 -18.81
CA LEU A 66 5.58 -8.90 -17.69
C LEU A 66 7.00 -8.55 -18.17
N ASN A 67 7.58 -9.37 -19.06
CA ASN A 67 8.93 -9.13 -19.59
C ASN A 67 9.02 -7.83 -20.37
N LEU A 68 8.02 -7.51 -21.21
CA LEU A 68 7.94 -6.23 -21.93
C LEU A 68 7.79 -5.03 -20.99
N PHE A 69 6.93 -5.14 -19.97
CA PHE A 69 6.77 -4.13 -18.93
C PHE A 69 8.08 -3.87 -18.16
N CYS A 70 8.75 -4.95 -17.74
CA CYS A 70 10.03 -4.88 -17.03
C CYS A 70 11.13 -4.24 -17.88
N ALA A 71 11.20 -4.56 -19.18
CA ALA A 71 12.15 -3.95 -20.11
C ALA A 71 11.92 -2.44 -20.28
N GLU A 72 10.68 -2.02 -20.61
CA GLU A 72 10.29 -0.61 -20.76
C GLU A 72 10.63 0.22 -19.50
N HIS A 73 10.39 -0.33 -18.33
CA HIS A 73 10.57 0.36 -17.06
C HIS A 73 11.94 0.14 -16.39
N ARG A 74 12.84 -0.65 -17.00
CA ARG A 74 14.15 -1.02 -16.44
C ARG A 74 14.02 -1.61 -15.03
N ILE A 75 13.18 -2.64 -14.93
CA ILE A 75 12.90 -3.42 -13.72
C ILE A 75 13.43 -4.83 -13.97
N THR A 76 14.08 -5.43 -12.99
CA THR A 76 14.60 -6.80 -13.10
C THR A 76 13.49 -7.79 -12.73
N PRO A 77 12.96 -8.60 -13.66
CA PRO A 77 12.04 -9.68 -13.30
C PRO A 77 12.82 -10.80 -12.57
N VAL A 78 12.21 -11.37 -11.54
CA VAL A 78 12.79 -12.44 -10.72
C VAL A 78 11.74 -13.51 -10.53
N ASP A 79 11.97 -14.72 -11.06
CA ASP A 79 11.02 -15.82 -10.98
C ASP A 79 11.25 -16.67 -9.71
N ALA A 80 10.29 -16.61 -8.79
CA ALA A 80 10.28 -17.37 -7.56
C ALA A 80 10.19 -18.88 -7.80
N HIS A 81 9.59 -19.32 -8.92
CA HIS A 81 9.51 -20.74 -9.27
C HIS A 81 10.90 -21.40 -9.40
N GLN A 82 11.93 -20.60 -9.72
CA GLN A 82 13.31 -21.03 -9.89
C GLN A 82 14.14 -20.95 -8.60
N PHE A 83 13.56 -20.55 -7.47
CA PHE A 83 14.32 -20.37 -6.23
C PHE A 83 14.85 -21.68 -5.65
N ALA A 84 14.16 -22.81 -5.89
CA ALA A 84 14.51 -24.13 -5.36
C ALA A 84 16.00 -24.52 -5.50
N THR A 85 16.69 -24.08 -6.57
CA THR A 85 18.10 -24.40 -6.83
C THR A 85 19.10 -23.46 -6.18
N ASN A 86 18.63 -22.36 -5.57
CA ASN A 86 19.43 -21.20 -5.16
C ASN A 86 19.22 -20.82 -3.67
N LEU A 87 18.70 -21.74 -2.86
CA LEU A 87 18.47 -21.55 -1.42
C LEU A 87 19.73 -21.94 -0.63
N ASN A 88 19.98 -21.26 0.49
CA ASN A 88 21.23 -21.36 1.23
C ASN A 88 21.10 -22.13 2.57
N SER A 89 19.90 -22.57 2.96
CA SER A 89 19.68 -23.32 4.21
C SER A 89 18.48 -24.27 4.14
N GLU A 90 18.45 -25.27 5.02
CA GLU A 90 17.32 -26.19 5.21
C GLU A 90 16.03 -25.45 5.60
N HIS A 91 16.14 -24.37 6.39
CA HIS A 91 15.01 -23.51 6.72
C HIS A 91 14.46 -22.80 5.47
N GLU A 92 15.33 -22.31 4.58
CA GLU A 92 14.89 -21.71 3.31
C GLU A 92 14.20 -22.73 2.41
N HIS A 93 14.73 -23.97 2.30
CA HIS A 93 14.08 -25.05 1.57
C HIS A 93 12.68 -25.37 2.16
N THR A 94 12.58 -25.50 3.48
CA THR A 94 11.31 -25.76 4.16
C THR A 94 10.30 -24.63 3.98
N LEU A 95 10.74 -23.37 4.07
CA LEU A 95 9.90 -22.22 3.78
C LEU A 95 9.47 -22.17 2.31
N TYR A 96 10.35 -22.54 1.39
CA TYR A 96 10.00 -22.62 -0.02
C TYR A 96 8.94 -23.69 -0.30
N GLU A 97 9.00 -24.86 0.36
CA GLU A 97 7.93 -25.86 0.32
C GLU A 97 6.59 -25.30 0.83
N LEU A 98 6.61 -24.62 1.98
CA LEU A 98 5.41 -23.98 2.55
C LEU A 98 4.87 -22.87 1.63
N TYR A 99 5.75 -22.09 1.00
CA TYR A 99 5.39 -21.10 -0.02
C TYR A 99 4.70 -21.76 -1.22
N ARG A 100 5.24 -22.87 -1.72
CA ARG A 100 4.63 -23.64 -2.82
C ARG A 100 3.25 -24.19 -2.42
N ASP A 101 3.12 -24.70 -1.20
CA ASP A 101 1.84 -25.16 -0.64
C ASP A 101 0.79 -24.04 -0.59
N GLU A 102 1.16 -22.82 -0.16
CA GLU A 102 0.24 -21.67 -0.14
C GLU A 102 -0.27 -21.28 -1.53
N ILE A 103 0.59 -21.25 -2.56
CA ILE A 103 0.21 -20.79 -3.90
C ILE A 103 -0.51 -21.85 -4.74
N THR A 104 -0.29 -23.14 -4.48
CA THR A 104 -1.04 -24.21 -5.17
C THR A 104 -2.43 -24.44 -4.58
N HIS A 105 -2.69 -23.95 -3.36
CA HIS A 105 -3.92 -24.21 -2.61
C HIS A 105 -4.74 -22.95 -2.31
N PHE A 106 -4.76 -21.93 -3.19
CA PHE A 106 -5.54 -20.70 -2.97
C PHE A 106 -7.04 -20.92 -2.71
N ASN A 107 -7.63 -22.02 -3.21
CA ASN A 107 -9.03 -22.38 -2.95
C ASN A 107 -9.21 -23.19 -1.63
N GLU A 108 -8.11 -23.66 -1.03
CA GLU A 108 -8.05 -24.54 0.15
C GLU A 108 -7.25 -23.86 1.28
N GLY A 109 -7.60 -22.60 1.56
CA GLY A 109 -7.00 -21.79 2.64
C GLY A 109 -5.64 -21.15 2.32
N GLY A 110 -5.03 -21.45 1.18
CA GLY A 110 -3.79 -20.82 0.72
C GLY A 110 -3.95 -19.31 0.51
N ASN A 111 -2.93 -18.52 0.84
CA ASN A 111 -3.04 -17.05 0.86
C ASN A 111 -1.84 -16.35 0.18
N PRO A 112 -2.06 -15.49 -0.84
CA PRO A 112 -0.98 -14.83 -1.57
C PRO A 112 -0.20 -13.81 -0.76
N ALA A 113 -0.80 -13.19 0.27
CA ALA A 113 -0.09 -12.28 1.17
C ALA A 113 0.87 -13.05 2.09
N LEU A 114 0.44 -14.21 2.59
CA LEU A 114 1.28 -15.07 3.43
C LEU A 114 2.39 -15.73 2.59
N ALA A 115 2.10 -16.16 1.36
CA ALA A 115 3.11 -16.57 0.39
C ALA A 115 4.14 -15.45 0.11
N SER A 116 3.68 -14.20 -0.06
CA SER A 116 4.56 -13.02 -0.15
C SER A 116 5.40 -12.82 1.11
N ASP A 117 4.81 -12.94 2.31
CA ASP A 117 5.54 -12.84 3.58
C ASP A 117 6.66 -13.86 3.68
N ILE A 118 6.43 -15.12 3.28
CA ILE A 118 7.46 -16.16 3.26
C ILE A 118 8.62 -15.78 2.32
N LEU A 119 8.30 -15.36 1.08
CA LEU A 119 9.31 -14.99 0.08
C LEU A 119 10.25 -13.87 0.58
N ARG A 120 9.78 -12.92 1.40
CA ARG A 120 10.62 -11.84 1.99
C ARG A 120 11.81 -12.38 2.80
N TRP A 121 11.74 -13.61 3.30
CA TRP A 121 12.75 -14.24 4.15
C TRP A 121 13.60 -15.30 3.44
N LEU A 122 13.49 -15.43 2.11
CA LEU A 122 14.39 -16.29 1.32
C LEU A 122 15.55 -15.48 0.73
N SER A 123 16.76 -16.04 0.75
CA SER A 123 17.98 -15.37 0.28
C SER A 123 17.94 -14.88 -1.18
N PRO A 124 17.25 -15.51 -2.15
CA PRO A 124 17.10 -14.94 -3.50
C PRO A 124 16.29 -13.63 -3.55
N VAL A 125 15.62 -13.24 -2.45
CA VAL A 125 14.81 -12.04 -2.29
C VAL A 125 15.53 -11.02 -1.40
N TYR A 126 15.81 -11.34 -0.14
CA TYR A 126 16.32 -10.34 0.82
C TYR A 126 17.73 -9.81 0.49
N THR A 127 18.52 -10.54 -0.30
CA THR A 127 19.84 -10.08 -0.77
C THR A 127 19.76 -9.03 -1.88
N ARG A 128 18.57 -8.81 -2.48
CA ARG A 128 18.38 -7.86 -3.59
C ARG A 128 18.07 -6.43 -3.15
N GLY A 129 17.93 -6.18 -1.85
CA GLY A 129 17.66 -4.86 -1.27
C GLY A 129 16.39 -4.84 -0.42
N THR A 130 15.83 -3.64 -0.27
CA THR A 130 14.69 -3.37 0.62
C THR A 130 13.39 -3.85 0.00
N TYR A 131 12.78 -4.86 0.62
CA TYR A 131 11.40 -5.22 0.34
C TYR A 131 10.47 -4.05 0.69
N THR A 132 9.48 -3.78 -0.16
CA THR A 132 8.39 -2.83 0.10
C THR A 132 7.07 -3.29 -0.53
N ASP A 133 5.95 -3.21 0.17
CA ASP A 133 4.59 -3.40 -0.38
C ASP A 133 4.32 -2.37 -1.52
N PHE A 134 3.40 -2.69 -2.44
CA PHE A 134 3.15 -1.85 -3.62
C PHE A 134 2.52 -0.48 -3.31
N ASP A 135 1.72 -0.40 -2.25
CA ASP A 135 1.06 0.81 -1.78
C ASP A 135 1.99 1.74 -0.99
N VAL A 136 3.17 1.27 -0.57
CA VAL A 136 4.22 2.09 0.06
C VAL A 136 4.91 2.97 -0.99
N PRO A 137 4.73 4.30 -0.96
CA PRO A 137 5.45 5.21 -1.83
C PRO A 137 6.91 5.30 -1.40
N VAL A 138 7.82 5.23 -2.38
CA VAL A 138 9.27 5.29 -2.15
C VAL A 138 9.87 6.50 -2.86
N ASP A 139 10.59 7.35 -2.12
CA ASP A 139 11.44 8.46 -2.62
C ASP A 139 12.78 8.46 -1.86
N THR A 140 13.78 7.82 -2.46
CA THR A 140 15.15 7.67 -1.95
C THR A 140 16.09 8.71 -2.57
N ALA A 141 15.63 9.55 -3.50
CA ALA A 141 16.46 10.42 -4.33
C ALA A 141 17.22 11.52 -3.55
N LYS A 142 16.98 11.65 -2.24
CA LYS A 142 17.67 12.55 -1.30
C LYS A 142 18.52 11.83 -0.25
N LEU A 143 18.51 10.50 -0.23
CA LEU A 143 19.31 9.69 0.69
C LEU A 143 20.75 9.57 0.16
N PRO A 144 21.74 9.36 1.05
CA PRO A 144 23.09 9.02 0.63
C PRO A 144 23.16 7.57 0.10
N LYS A 145 24.16 7.29 -0.74
CA LYS A 145 24.38 5.98 -1.38
C LYS A 145 24.41 4.81 -0.39
N LYS A 146 24.93 5.03 0.82
CA LYS A 146 24.90 4.11 1.95
C LYS A 146 24.55 4.86 3.22
N MET A 147 23.95 4.17 4.19
CA MET A 147 23.66 4.71 5.52
C MET A 147 24.21 3.81 6.62
N ASP A 148 24.82 4.45 7.63
CA ASP A 148 25.26 3.81 8.86
C ASP A 148 24.06 3.37 9.69
N VAL A 149 23.97 2.07 9.99
CA VAL A 149 22.93 1.51 10.86
C VAL A 149 23.53 0.57 11.91
N GLN A 150 22.88 0.45 13.08
CA GLN A 150 23.37 -0.30 14.24
C GLN A 150 22.87 -1.75 14.31
N ALA A 151 21.95 -2.14 13.42
CA ALA A 151 21.43 -3.50 13.29
C ALA A 151 21.64 -4.02 11.86
N PRO A 152 21.92 -5.33 11.66
CA PRO A 152 22.15 -5.90 10.33
C PRO A 152 20.84 -6.17 9.57
N LEU A 153 19.70 -6.07 10.25
CA LEU A 153 18.33 -6.18 9.76
C LEU A 153 17.55 -4.93 10.17
N LEU A 154 16.71 -4.42 9.27
CA LEU A 154 15.81 -3.29 9.48
C LEU A 154 14.35 -3.67 9.17
N LEU A 155 13.42 -3.16 9.98
CA LEU A 155 11.99 -3.45 9.96
C LEU A 155 11.15 -2.17 10.16
N ASN A 156 9.90 -2.16 9.70
CA ASN A 156 8.91 -1.12 10.04
C ASN A 156 8.43 -1.29 11.49
N ILE A 157 9.26 -0.94 12.48
CA ILE A 157 8.90 -1.02 13.91
C ILE A 157 8.52 0.36 14.44
N GLY A 158 7.35 0.45 15.09
CA GLY A 158 6.98 1.49 16.04
C GLY A 158 6.79 0.92 17.45
N SER A 159 6.30 1.74 18.37
CA SER A 159 5.88 1.24 19.70
C SER A 159 4.72 2.03 20.29
N LEU A 160 3.95 1.35 21.13
CA LEU A 160 2.96 1.96 22.02
C LEU A 160 3.59 2.04 23.42
N ARG A 161 3.81 3.26 23.92
CA ARG A 161 4.39 3.48 25.26
C ARG A 161 3.29 3.60 26.31
N ILE A 162 3.36 2.74 27.32
CA ILE A 162 2.50 2.75 28.51
C ILE A 162 3.40 2.84 29.74
N ARG A 163 3.50 4.04 30.32
CA ARG A 163 4.45 4.37 31.40
C ARG A 163 5.90 4.09 30.95
N ASN A 164 6.59 3.17 31.62
CA ASN A 164 7.96 2.74 31.37
C ASN A 164 8.04 1.41 30.60
N LYS A 165 6.95 0.96 29.97
CA LYS A 165 6.95 -0.17 29.05
C LYS A 165 6.59 0.29 27.63
N ASP A 166 7.27 -0.29 26.65
CA ASP A 166 6.95 -0.17 25.23
C ASP A 166 6.47 -1.52 24.71
N ILE A 167 5.30 -1.52 24.05
CA ILE A 167 4.81 -2.66 23.29
C ILE A 167 5.36 -2.52 21.86
N ILE A 168 6.03 -3.55 21.35
CA ILE A 168 6.51 -3.59 19.96
C ILE A 168 5.30 -3.60 19.04
N LEU A 169 5.28 -2.67 18.09
CA LEU A 169 4.32 -2.65 17.00
C LEU A 169 5.10 -2.66 15.69
N SER A 170 5.49 -3.87 15.29
CA SER A 170 6.12 -4.12 13.99
C SER A 170 5.09 -3.99 12.88
N ASN A 171 5.59 -3.89 11.65
CA ASN A 171 4.87 -4.15 10.43
C ASN A 171 5.83 -4.74 9.37
N ASN A 172 5.32 -5.57 8.45
CA ASN A 172 6.13 -6.23 7.43
C ASN A 172 6.05 -5.57 6.04
N ASP A 173 5.29 -4.47 5.88
CA ASP A 173 5.22 -3.64 4.65
C ASP A 173 6.59 -3.30 4.05
N TYR A 174 7.65 -3.19 4.87
CA TYR A 174 9.01 -3.01 4.39
C TYR A 174 10.07 -3.55 5.35
N ILE A 175 11.07 -4.20 4.75
CA ILE A 175 12.12 -4.99 5.41
C ILE A 175 13.41 -4.81 4.62
N ALA A 176 14.55 -4.68 5.29
CA ALA A 176 15.87 -4.70 4.63
C ALA A 176 16.91 -5.47 5.43
N ILE A 177 17.76 -6.21 4.73
CA ILE A 177 18.96 -6.82 5.30
C ILE A 177 20.17 -5.97 4.87
N ALA A 178 20.79 -5.29 5.83
CA ALA A 178 21.97 -4.46 5.60
C ALA A 178 23.26 -5.30 5.51
N ASP A 179 23.32 -6.42 6.24
CA ASP A 179 24.44 -7.37 6.23
C ASP A 179 23.88 -8.80 6.44
N PRO A 180 23.72 -9.62 5.37
CA PRO A 180 23.18 -10.96 5.47
C PRO A 180 23.96 -11.90 6.38
N LEU A 181 25.29 -11.79 6.40
CA LEU A 181 26.15 -12.66 7.20
C LEU A 181 26.02 -12.34 8.69
N ALA A 182 25.95 -11.05 9.04
CA ALA A 182 25.71 -10.64 10.41
C ALA A 182 24.25 -10.85 10.87
N ALA A 183 23.28 -10.78 9.96
CA ALA A 183 21.87 -11.03 10.24
C ALA A 183 21.51 -12.52 10.33
N GLN A 184 22.41 -13.45 9.95
CA GLN A 184 22.07 -14.87 9.78
C GLN A 184 21.39 -15.50 11.01
N ASN A 185 21.82 -15.18 12.22
CA ASN A 185 21.20 -15.70 13.45
C ASN A 185 19.75 -15.21 13.62
N ASP A 186 19.48 -13.95 13.27
CA ASP A 186 18.15 -13.35 13.39
C ASP A 186 17.22 -13.79 12.26
N ILE A 187 17.76 -13.93 11.03
CA ILE A 187 17.09 -14.57 9.91
C ILE A 187 16.69 -16.00 10.29
N ASN A 188 17.61 -16.80 10.84
CA ASN A 188 17.33 -18.19 11.24
C ASN A 188 16.22 -18.29 12.30
N LYS A 189 16.19 -17.40 13.31
CA LYS A 189 15.09 -17.34 14.30
C LYS A 189 13.74 -17.07 13.63
N ILE A 190 13.70 -16.09 12.74
CA ILE A 190 12.48 -15.69 12.03
C ILE A 190 12.00 -16.82 11.12
N GLN A 191 12.91 -17.41 10.33
CA GLN A 191 12.59 -18.53 9.45
C GLN A 191 12.06 -19.74 10.24
N GLN A 192 12.74 -20.15 11.32
CA GLN A 192 12.29 -21.26 12.17
C GLN A 192 10.92 -20.97 12.80
N GLY A 193 10.73 -19.78 13.39
CA GLY A 193 9.46 -19.40 14.01
C GLY A 193 8.30 -19.38 13.01
N MET A 194 8.55 -18.95 11.77
CA MET A 194 7.57 -19.04 10.68
C MET A 194 7.26 -20.50 10.34
N ILE A 195 8.27 -21.37 10.17
CA ILE A 195 8.07 -22.80 9.91
C ILE A 195 7.21 -23.45 11.00
N ASP A 196 7.52 -23.18 12.27
CA ASP A 196 6.81 -23.74 13.42
C ASP A 196 5.32 -23.36 13.40
N VAL A 197 5.01 -22.06 13.29
CA VAL A 197 3.63 -21.56 13.35
C VAL A 197 2.84 -21.84 12.05
N LEU A 198 3.51 -21.98 10.91
CA LEU A 198 2.87 -22.39 9.66
C LEU A 198 2.46 -23.87 9.69
N ARG A 199 3.33 -24.75 10.20
CA ARG A 199 3.06 -26.19 10.35
C ARG A 199 2.10 -26.49 11.51
N HIS A 200 2.18 -25.74 12.61
CA HIS A 200 1.36 -25.92 13.81
C HIS A 200 0.93 -24.55 14.34
N TYR A 201 -0.30 -24.12 14.02
CA TYR A 201 -0.77 -22.79 14.36
C TYR A 201 -0.91 -22.61 15.87
N THR A 202 0.01 -21.84 16.45
CA THR A 202 0.03 -21.49 17.87
C THR A 202 0.21 -20.00 18.09
N THR A 203 -0.43 -19.48 19.14
CA THR A 203 -0.26 -18.08 19.57
C THR A 203 -0.37 -17.98 21.10
N ASP A 204 0.51 -17.15 21.66
CA ASP A 204 0.67 -16.82 23.08
C ASP A 204 0.57 -15.30 23.32
N PHE A 205 0.18 -14.54 22.29
CA PHE A 205 0.21 -13.08 22.29
C PHE A 205 -0.69 -12.46 23.36
N ILE A 206 -1.90 -13.00 23.54
CA ILE A 206 -2.86 -12.50 24.53
C ILE A 206 -2.37 -12.82 25.95
N GLU A 207 -1.87 -14.04 26.16
CA GLU A 207 -1.40 -14.55 27.44
C GLU A 207 -0.15 -13.80 27.91
N LYS A 208 0.90 -13.72 27.08
CA LYS A 208 2.14 -12.99 27.42
C LYS A 208 1.88 -11.51 27.66
N THR A 209 1.04 -10.87 26.84
CA THR A 209 0.70 -9.46 27.05
C THR A 209 -0.08 -9.27 28.35
N ALA A 210 -1.03 -10.15 28.68
CA ALA A 210 -1.77 -10.08 29.93
C ALA A 210 -0.91 -10.39 31.18
N GLU A 211 0.14 -11.20 31.04
CA GLU A 211 1.14 -11.46 32.08
C GLU A 211 2.03 -10.24 32.31
N GLU A 212 2.61 -9.68 31.26
CA GLU A 212 3.48 -8.50 31.32
C GLU A 212 2.80 -7.24 31.87
N PHE A 213 1.50 -7.06 31.62
CA PHE A 213 0.72 -5.96 32.22
C PHE A 213 0.05 -6.32 33.56
N GLY A 214 0.21 -7.56 34.03
CA GLY A 214 -0.25 -8.06 35.32
C GLY A 214 -1.75 -8.36 35.36
N LYS A 215 -2.14 -9.62 35.59
CA LYS A 215 -3.53 -10.13 35.48
C LYS A 215 -4.58 -9.34 36.28
N ASN A 216 -4.20 -8.66 37.37
CA ASN A 216 -5.09 -7.86 38.23
C ASN A 216 -4.93 -6.33 38.11
N SER A 217 -4.09 -5.82 37.20
CA SER A 217 -3.84 -4.39 37.07
C SER A 217 -5.03 -3.63 36.45
N PHE A 218 -5.31 -2.41 36.94
CA PHE A 218 -6.27 -1.49 36.31
C PHE A 218 -5.90 -1.20 34.84
N LEU A 219 -4.59 -1.12 34.54
CA LEU A 219 -4.08 -0.99 33.18
C LEU A 219 -4.43 -2.21 32.32
N ASN A 220 -4.38 -3.42 32.88
CA ASN A 220 -4.71 -4.63 32.14
C ASN A 220 -6.22 -4.72 31.88
N LYS A 221 -7.08 -4.31 32.83
CA LYS A 221 -8.52 -4.15 32.55
C LYS A 221 -8.79 -3.12 31.45
N TYR A 222 -8.06 -2.00 31.43
CA TYR A 222 -8.20 -0.96 30.41
C TYR A 222 -7.70 -1.43 29.02
N PHE A 223 -6.52 -2.08 28.98
CA PHE A 223 -5.93 -2.66 27.77
C PHE A 223 -6.76 -3.82 27.22
N ILE A 224 -7.26 -4.72 28.08
CA ILE A 224 -8.16 -5.81 27.68
C ILE A 224 -9.49 -5.25 27.16
N ASN A 225 -10.06 -4.19 27.75
CA ASN A 225 -11.25 -3.55 27.18
C ASN A 225 -10.96 -2.86 25.84
N PHE A 226 -9.80 -2.22 25.69
CA PHE A 226 -9.31 -1.70 24.40
C PHE A 226 -9.17 -2.82 23.36
N MET A 227 -8.55 -3.95 23.73
CA MET A 227 -8.38 -5.10 22.86
C MET A 227 -9.70 -5.83 22.56
N LYS A 228 -10.68 -5.84 23.47
CA LYS A 228 -12.04 -6.35 23.20
C LYS A 228 -12.84 -5.47 22.25
N ASN A 229 -12.58 -4.16 22.24
CA ASN A 229 -13.19 -3.24 21.26
C ASN A 229 -12.55 -3.35 19.87
N ARG A 230 -11.32 -3.89 19.78
CA ARG A 230 -10.71 -4.35 18.52
C ARG A 230 -11.18 -5.78 18.25
N SER A 231 -11.96 -5.92 17.19
CA SER A 231 -12.50 -7.21 16.74
C SER A 231 -11.40 -8.29 16.62
N GLU A 232 -10.32 -8.04 15.88
CA GLU A 232 -9.23 -9.00 15.60
C GLU A 232 -8.67 -9.73 16.85
N SER A 233 -8.47 -9.04 17.98
CA SER A 233 -7.86 -9.62 19.18
C SER A 233 -8.71 -10.73 19.81
N ILE A 234 -10.04 -10.64 19.69
CA ILE A 234 -10.96 -11.70 20.10
C ILE A 234 -10.76 -12.93 19.23
N TYR A 235 -10.50 -12.74 17.93
CA TYR A 235 -10.39 -13.82 16.95
C TYR A 235 -9.02 -14.50 17.00
N ILE A 236 -7.96 -13.83 17.49
CA ILE A 236 -6.70 -14.49 17.91
C ILE A 236 -6.98 -15.50 19.03
N ALA A 237 -7.77 -15.12 20.05
CA ALA A 237 -8.11 -16.02 21.15
C ALA A 237 -9.08 -17.14 20.71
N ARG A 238 -10.06 -16.83 19.85
CA ARG A 238 -10.97 -17.85 19.29
C ARG A 238 -10.23 -18.84 18.40
N SER A 239 -9.36 -18.39 17.48
CA SER A 239 -8.67 -19.25 16.50
C SER A 239 -7.85 -20.37 17.15
N LYS A 240 -7.19 -20.07 18.29
CA LYS A 240 -6.44 -21.03 19.10
C LYS A 240 -7.29 -22.19 19.62
N ASN A 241 -8.54 -21.94 19.98
CA ASN A 241 -9.41 -22.91 20.65
C ASN A 241 -10.25 -23.75 19.68
N ILE A 242 -10.14 -23.53 18.36
CA ILE A 242 -10.96 -24.24 17.37
C ILE A 242 -10.66 -25.75 17.36
N PHE A 243 -9.40 -26.15 17.54
CA PHE A 243 -8.96 -27.55 17.51
C PHE A 243 -8.47 -28.04 18.89
N SER A 244 -9.23 -27.74 19.95
CA SER A 244 -8.88 -28.00 21.36
C SER A 244 -8.72 -29.47 21.79
N GLY A 245 -8.65 -30.43 20.86
CA GLY A 245 -8.72 -31.87 21.17
C GLY A 245 -7.91 -32.80 20.25
N GLY A 246 -6.92 -32.29 19.53
CA GLY A 246 -6.11 -33.08 18.59
C GLY A 246 -4.69 -32.53 18.39
N LYS A 247 -4.01 -32.98 17.33
CA LYS A 247 -2.79 -32.30 16.85
C LYS A 247 -3.17 -30.90 16.35
N GLU A 248 -2.34 -29.92 16.67
CA GLU A 248 -2.51 -28.55 16.19
C GLU A 248 -2.49 -28.52 14.65
N PRO A 249 -3.45 -27.84 13.99
CA PRO A 249 -3.52 -27.79 12.54
C PRO A 249 -2.41 -26.91 11.97
N SER A 250 -2.07 -27.13 10.69
CA SER A 250 -1.35 -26.10 9.94
C SER A 250 -2.19 -24.83 9.81
N SER A 251 -1.51 -23.69 9.65
CA SER A 251 -2.21 -22.41 9.49
C SER A 251 -3.13 -22.39 8.25
N ARG A 252 -2.77 -23.13 7.19
CA ARG A 252 -3.59 -23.29 5.98
C ARG A 252 -4.86 -24.08 6.25
N GLN A 253 -4.77 -25.24 6.90
CA GLN A 253 -5.93 -26.04 7.30
C GLN A 253 -6.90 -25.25 8.19
N LEU A 254 -6.37 -24.43 9.11
CA LEU A 254 -7.19 -23.53 9.93
C LEU A 254 -7.92 -22.48 9.08
N ARG A 255 -7.24 -21.86 8.10
CA ARG A 255 -7.90 -20.91 7.16
C ARG A 255 -8.92 -21.59 6.25
N GLN A 256 -8.67 -22.83 5.81
CA GLN A 256 -9.63 -23.63 5.05
C GLN A 256 -10.89 -23.89 5.87
N TYR A 257 -10.75 -24.43 7.08
CA TYR A 257 -11.87 -24.71 8.00
C TYR A 257 -12.70 -23.46 8.31
N ILE A 258 -12.04 -22.32 8.52
CA ILE A 258 -12.72 -21.01 8.65
C ILE A 258 -13.48 -20.63 7.38
N ASN A 259 -12.91 -20.84 6.19
CA ASN A 259 -13.62 -20.56 4.94
C ASN A 259 -14.81 -21.50 4.73
N GLU A 260 -14.74 -22.76 5.16
CA GLU A 260 -15.84 -23.72 5.05
C GLU A 260 -17.03 -23.29 5.95
N ILE A 261 -16.77 -23.10 7.25
CA ILE A 261 -17.81 -22.70 8.21
C ILE A 261 -18.43 -21.34 7.88
N MET A 262 -17.60 -20.36 7.53
CA MET A 262 -18.07 -18.98 7.36
C MET A 262 -18.73 -18.71 5.99
N ASN A 263 -18.88 -19.73 5.15
CA ASN A 263 -19.66 -19.66 3.90
C ASN A 263 -20.94 -20.52 3.94
N ASP A 264 -21.19 -21.28 5.01
CA ASP A 264 -22.39 -22.10 5.20
C ASP A 264 -23.17 -21.66 6.46
N SER A 265 -24.46 -21.34 6.28
CA SER A 265 -25.29 -20.75 7.34
C SER A 265 -25.71 -21.73 8.44
N GLU A 266 -25.66 -23.04 8.21
CA GLU A 266 -25.93 -24.07 9.21
C GLU A 266 -24.64 -24.43 9.95
N GLN A 267 -23.51 -24.56 9.23
CA GLN A 267 -22.21 -24.76 9.85
C GLN A 267 -21.83 -23.58 10.75
N PHE A 268 -22.05 -22.34 10.31
CA PHE A 268 -21.81 -21.15 11.13
C PHE A 268 -22.66 -21.12 12.41
N ILE A 269 -23.95 -21.50 12.33
CA ILE A 269 -24.81 -21.57 13.51
C ILE A 269 -24.35 -22.67 14.46
N ASN A 270 -24.04 -23.87 13.95
CA ASN A 270 -23.55 -24.99 14.77
C ASN A 270 -22.20 -24.67 15.42
N PHE A 271 -21.27 -24.02 14.71
CA PHE A 271 -19.98 -23.56 15.24
C PHE A 271 -20.14 -22.53 16.38
N ASN A 272 -21.20 -21.72 16.34
CA ASN A 272 -21.48 -20.73 17.38
C ASN A 272 -22.31 -21.27 18.55
N LYS A 273 -22.75 -22.54 18.56
CA LYS A 273 -23.48 -23.12 19.69
C LYS A 273 -22.60 -23.24 20.94
N ILE A 274 -23.18 -22.95 22.10
CA ILE A 274 -22.56 -23.17 23.42
C ILE A 274 -22.93 -24.56 23.97
N SER A 275 -24.04 -25.15 23.51
CA SER A 275 -24.42 -26.53 23.79
C SER A 275 -25.24 -27.14 22.65
N ASP A 276 -25.27 -28.47 22.56
CA ASP A 276 -26.02 -29.21 21.53
C ASP A 276 -27.53 -28.93 21.56
N GLN A 277 -28.04 -28.42 22.68
CA GLN A 277 -29.45 -28.10 22.92
C GLN A 277 -29.84 -26.68 22.48
N GLU A 278 -28.89 -25.81 22.11
CA GLU A 278 -29.16 -24.43 21.71
C GLU A 278 -29.83 -24.41 20.31
N THR A 279 -31.04 -23.83 20.21
CA THR A 279 -31.78 -23.72 18.94
C THR A 279 -31.21 -22.61 18.06
N ARG A 280 -31.46 -22.68 16.74
CA ARG A 280 -31.01 -21.68 15.76
C ARG A 280 -31.45 -20.25 16.14
N GLU A 281 -32.68 -20.09 16.62
CA GLU A 281 -33.23 -18.82 17.08
C GLU A 281 -32.50 -18.28 18.30
N SER A 282 -32.17 -19.15 19.26
CA SER A 282 -31.44 -18.75 20.47
C SER A 282 -29.98 -18.35 20.18
N VAL A 283 -29.29 -19.07 19.27
CA VAL A 283 -27.96 -18.67 18.76
C VAL A 283 -28.05 -17.30 18.08
N LEU A 284 -29.01 -17.11 17.15
CA LEU A 284 -29.20 -15.85 16.43
C LEU A 284 -29.50 -14.67 17.37
N LEU A 285 -30.40 -14.85 18.34
CA LEU A 285 -30.72 -13.83 19.33
C LEU A 285 -29.50 -13.45 20.18
N ARG A 286 -28.70 -14.44 20.59
CA ARG A 286 -27.45 -14.21 21.32
C ARG A 286 -26.43 -13.48 20.47
N LEU A 287 -26.16 -13.91 19.23
CA LEU A 287 -25.24 -13.22 18.31
C LEU A 287 -25.68 -11.78 18.01
N ARG A 288 -26.99 -11.54 17.82
CA ARG A 288 -27.57 -10.20 17.65
C ARG A 288 -27.35 -9.33 18.89
N ASN A 289 -27.45 -9.90 20.10
CA ASN A 289 -27.17 -9.20 21.36
C ASN A 289 -25.66 -8.94 21.59
N GLU A 290 -24.80 -9.92 21.29
CA GLU A 290 -23.34 -9.78 21.32
C GLU A 290 -22.90 -8.64 20.36
N LEU A 291 -23.42 -8.64 19.13
CA LEU A 291 -23.14 -7.60 18.14
C LEU A 291 -23.65 -6.22 18.61
N LYS A 292 -24.86 -6.15 19.19
CA LYS A 292 -25.40 -4.93 19.79
C LYS A 292 -24.55 -4.41 20.95
N SER A 293 -23.93 -5.30 21.74
CA SER A 293 -23.05 -4.89 22.86
C SER A 293 -21.75 -4.19 22.41
N GLN A 294 -21.33 -4.36 21.14
CA GLN A 294 -20.18 -3.66 20.55
C GLN A 294 -20.49 -2.18 20.23
N ILE A 295 -21.77 -1.79 20.20
CA ILE A 295 -22.21 -0.41 19.98
C ILE A 295 -22.11 0.38 21.29
N GLY A 296 -21.19 1.33 21.34
CA GLY A 296 -21.07 2.27 22.46
C GLY A 296 -20.35 3.55 22.06
N PHE A 297 -20.28 4.51 22.99
CA PHE A 297 -19.66 5.83 22.77
C PHE A 297 -18.24 5.73 22.18
N PHE A 298 -17.42 4.79 22.69
CA PHE A 298 -16.06 4.57 22.19
C PHE A 298 -16.03 4.11 20.72
N LYS A 299 -16.92 3.18 20.35
CA LYS A 299 -17.07 2.69 18.98
C LYS A 299 -17.58 3.79 18.05
N TRP A 300 -18.55 4.58 18.51
CA TRP A 300 -19.05 5.77 17.78
C TRP A 300 -17.98 6.85 17.58
N PHE A 301 -17.10 7.06 18.57
CA PHE A 301 -16.10 8.12 18.49
C PHE A 301 -14.94 7.75 17.56
N PHE A 302 -14.38 6.54 17.71
CA PHE A 302 -13.16 6.11 17.01
C PHE A 302 -13.40 5.22 15.78
N PHE A 303 -14.52 4.51 15.68
CA PHE A 303 -14.82 3.54 14.60
C PHE A 303 -16.17 3.85 13.94
N ARG A 304 -16.35 5.10 13.51
CA ARG A 304 -17.65 5.65 13.02
C ARG A 304 -18.33 4.82 11.94
N ASN A 305 -17.56 4.22 11.04
CA ASN A 305 -18.12 3.50 9.90
C ASN A 305 -18.50 2.07 10.29
N GLU A 306 -17.66 1.35 11.04
CA GLU A 306 -18.06 0.07 11.66
C GLU A 306 -19.28 0.27 12.60
N TYR A 307 -19.35 1.37 13.35
CA TYR A 307 -20.53 1.71 14.15
C TYR A 307 -21.80 1.85 13.29
N LYS A 308 -21.73 2.51 12.12
CA LYS A 308 -22.86 2.61 11.19
C LYS A 308 -23.23 1.27 10.58
N GLU A 309 -22.23 0.49 10.16
CA GLU A 309 -22.44 -0.84 9.57
C GLU A 309 -23.11 -1.80 10.54
N ILE A 310 -22.65 -1.85 11.80
CA ILE A 310 -23.26 -2.69 12.84
C ILE A 310 -24.70 -2.24 13.08
N ASN A 311 -24.96 -0.93 13.20
CA ASN A 311 -26.32 -0.42 13.34
C ASN A 311 -27.21 -0.79 12.14
N ALA A 312 -26.70 -0.68 10.91
CA ALA A 312 -27.43 -1.05 9.70
C ALA A 312 -27.71 -2.55 9.65
N ALA A 313 -26.75 -3.40 10.03
CA ALA A 313 -26.92 -4.85 10.09
C ALA A 313 -27.96 -5.29 11.14
N LEU A 314 -28.00 -4.64 12.30
CA LEU A 314 -28.97 -4.92 13.36
C LEU A 314 -30.43 -4.57 12.99
N GLN A 315 -30.66 -3.76 11.95
CA GLN A 315 -32.00 -3.48 11.41
C GLN A 315 -32.44 -4.47 10.31
N LYS A 316 -31.59 -5.43 9.93
CA LYS A 316 -31.90 -6.40 8.88
C LYS A 316 -32.62 -7.65 9.41
N THR A 317 -33.17 -8.43 8.47
CA THR A 317 -33.71 -9.78 8.73
C THR A 317 -32.61 -10.71 9.24
N ASP A 318 -32.98 -11.80 9.92
CA ASP A 318 -31.98 -12.70 10.51
C ASP A 318 -31.06 -13.35 9.47
N SER A 319 -31.56 -13.69 8.27
CA SER A 319 -30.71 -14.16 7.17
C SER A 319 -29.66 -13.12 6.77
N GLN A 320 -30.07 -11.87 6.58
CA GLN A 320 -29.17 -10.79 6.16
C GLN A 320 -28.21 -10.33 7.28
N LEU A 321 -28.60 -10.50 8.53
CA LEU A 321 -27.72 -10.33 9.69
C LEU A 321 -26.69 -11.45 9.75
N LEU A 322 -27.10 -12.69 9.46
CA LEU A 322 -26.23 -13.86 9.42
C LEU A 322 -25.18 -13.73 8.32
N ASP A 323 -25.57 -13.34 7.09
CA ASP A 323 -24.64 -13.05 5.98
C ASP A 323 -23.59 -11.99 6.38
N TYR A 324 -24.02 -10.94 7.07
CA TYR A 324 -23.13 -9.89 7.60
C TYR A 324 -22.16 -10.44 8.66
N LEU A 325 -22.67 -11.22 9.62
CA LEU A 325 -21.87 -11.83 10.68
C LEU A 325 -20.85 -12.81 10.11
N MET A 326 -21.25 -13.72 9.23
CA MET A 326 -20.39 -14.67 8.53
C MET A 326 -19.24 -13.96 7.81
N LYS A 327 -19.56 -12.95 6.99
CA LYS A 327 -18.53 -12.16 6.27
C LYS A 327 -17.60 -11.38 7.21
N LYS A 328 -18.13 -10.82 8.30
CA LYS A 328 -17.35 -10.11 9.32
C LYS A 328 -16.42 -11.07 10.07
N GLU A 329 -16.96 -12.15 10.63
CA GLU A 329 -16.22 -13.17 11.37
C GLU A 329 -15.11 -13.78 10.52
N ARG A 330 -15.40 -14.18 9.27
CA ARG A 330 -14.41 -14.69 8.30
C ARG A 330 -13.23 -13.75 8.12
N THR A 331 -13.51 -12.48 7.84
CA THR A 331 -12.49 -11.44 7.63
C THR A 331 -11.57 -11.32 8.83
N LEU A 332 -12.14 -11.37 10.04
CA LEU A 332 -11.42 -11.24 11.30
C LEU A 332 -10.58 -12.47 11.63
N TYR A 333 -11.10 -13.68 11.44
CA TYR A 333 -10.32 -14.91 11.59
C TYR A 333 -9.12 -14.93 10.64
N LEU A 334 -9.34 -14.69 9.34
CA LEU A 334 -8.26 -14.73 8.35
C LEU A 334 -7.17 -13.70 8.67
N LYS A 335 -7.55 -12.48 9.07
CA LYS A 335 -6.61 -11.43 9.48
C LYS A 335 -5.85 -11.77 10.75
N SER A 336 -6.51 -12.29 11.77
CA SER A 336 -5.87 -12.73 13.01
C SER A 336 -4.91 -13.92 12.81
N ILE A 337 -5.24 -14.85 11.91
CA ILE A 337 -4.35 -15.97 11.57
C ILE A 337 -3.08 -15.45 10.88
N VAL A 338 -3.21 -14.66 9.81
CA VAL A 338 -2.06 -14.12 9.05
C VAL A 338 -1.15 -13.25 9.94
N VAL A 339 -1.75 -12.37 10.77
CA VAL A 339 -0.98 -11.49 11.68
C VAL A 339 -0.18 -12.28 12.72
N CYS A 340 -0.64 -13.46 13.13
CA CYS A 340 0.04 -14.34 14.09
C CYS A 340 0.98 -15.39 13.46
N THR A 341 0.93 -15.64 12.14
CA THR A 341 1.81 -16.60 11.45
C THR A 341 3.05 -15.95 10.85
N THR A 342 2.85 -14.91 10.04
CA THR A 342 3.88 -14.30 9.18
C THR A 342 3.85 -12.77 9.22
N GLY A 343 2.72 -12.24 9.67
CA GLY A 343 2.53 -10.82 9.94
C GLY A 343 3.23 -10.34 11.21
N PRO A 344 2.92 -9.11 11.65
CA PRO A 344 3.90 -8.36 12.43
C PRO A 344 4.04 -8.78 13.89
N ILE A 345 3.00 -9.38 14.47
CA ILE A 345 3.07 -9.97 15.81
C ILE A 345 4.02 -11.18 15.79
N ALA A 346 3.95 -12.00 14.74
CA ALA A 346 4.81 -13.15 14.56
C ALA A 346 6.30 -12.74 14.47
N ILE A 347 6.63 -11.77 13.59
CA ILE A 347 8.01 -11.28 13.43
C ILE A 347 8.57 -10.70 14.75
N ALA A 348 7.77 -9.95 15.51
CA ALA A 348 8.19 -9.44 16.82
C ALA A 348 8.48 -10.58 17.82
N LYS A 349 7.64 -11.62 17.85
CA LYS A 349 7.87 -12.83 18.67
C LYS A 349 9.16 -13.53 18.27
N PHE A 350 9.37 -13.82 16.99
CA PHE A 350 10.48 -14.64 16.54
C PHE A 350 11.84 -13.95 16.71
N LEU A 351 11.90 -12.64 16.44
CA LEU A 351 13.14 -11.87 16.54
C LEU A 351 13.54 -11.56 17.99
N PHE A 352 12.58 -11.12 18.82
CA PHE A 352 12.84 -10.58 20.15
C PHE A 352 12.40 -11.49 21.32
N ASN A 353 11.73 -12.62 21.04
CA ASN A 353 11.12 -13.55 22.01
C ASN A 353 10.10 -12.95 22.99
N ASN A 354 9.74 -11.67 22.82
CA ASN A 354 8.77 -10.95 23.65
C ASN A 354 8.10 -9.83 22.83
N TYR A 355 6.96 -9.35 23.31
CA TYR A 355 6.17 -8.27 22.72
C TYR A 355 6.26 -6.96 23.52
N VAL A 356 6.62 -7.05 24.80
CA VAL A 356 6.62 -5.93 25.74
C VAL A 356 7.98 -5.81 26.40
N PHE A 357 8.57 -4.63 26.36
CA PHE A 357 9.90 -4.34 26.89
C PHE A 357 9.83 -3.17 27.88
N HIS A 358 10.76 -3.12 28.84
CA HIS A 358 11.00 -1.87 29.55
C HIS A 358 11.57 -0.83 28.56
N SER A 359 11.20 0.44 28.70
CA SER A 359 11.51 1.47 27.69
C SER A 359 13.01 1.65 27.44
N ASN A 360 13.86 1.43 28.44
CA ASN A 360 15.32 1.47 28.25
C ASN A 360 15.79 0.28 27.40
N ASP A 361 15.33 -0.94 27.72
CA ASP A 361 15.71 -2.14 27.00
C ASP A 361 15.24 -2.05 25.54
N PHE A 362 13.99 -1.58 25.31
CA PHE A 362 13.46 -1.31 23.98
C PHE A 362 14.38 -0.40 23.15
N ASN A 363 14.87 0.70 23.73
CA ASN A 363 15.75 1.64 23.03
C ASN A 363 17.11 1.01 22.66
N HIS A 364 17.61 0.03 23.44
CA HIS A 364 18.90 -0.61 23.20
C HIS A 364 18.81 -1.90 22.36
N THR A 365 17.69 -2.63 22.40
CA THR A 365 17.57 -3.96 21.76
C THR A 365 16.62 -3.97 20.56
N VAL A 366 15.56 -3.16 20.56
CA VAL A 366 14.52 -3.17 19.52
C VAL A 366 14.65 -1.98 18.58
N GLN A 367 14.83 -0.77 19.13
CA GLN A 367 14.89 0.47 18.35
C GLN A 367 15.97 0.46 17.24
N PRO A 368 17.17 -0.12 17.41
CA PRO A 368 18.18 -0.20 16.35
C PRO A 368 17.73 -0.96 15.09
N TYR A 369 16.76 -1.87 15.21
CA TYR A 369 16.17 -2.59 14.07
C TYR A 369 15.11 -1.76 13.32
N SER A 370 14.79 -0.54 13.74
CA SER A 370 13.71 0.24 13.13
C SER A 370 14.20 1.24 12.08
N PHE A 371 13.58 1.22 10.90
CA PHE A 371 13.68 2.32 9.93
C PHE A 371 13.33 3.70 10.53
N ASN A 372 12.43 3.76 11.51
CA ASN A 372 12.03 5.02 12.16
C ASN A 372 13.19 5.65 12.95
N HIS A 373 14.09 4.83 13.52
CA HIS A 373 15.24 5.32 14.29
C HIS A 373 16.21 6.13 13.42
N TYR A 374 16.42 5.71 12.17
CA TYR A 374 17.28 6.38 11.19
C TYR A 374 16.54 7.46 10.36
N GLY A 375 15.30 7.80 10.70
CA GLY A 375 14.49 8.80 9.99
C GLY A 375 14.02 8.38 8.59
N LEU A 376 14.17 7.10 8.22
CA LEU A 376 13.92 6.58 6.87
C LEU A 376 12.44 6.59 6.45
N LYS A 377 11.48 6.74 7.38
CA LYS A 377 10.04 6.87 7.09
C LYS A 377 9.68 8.02 6.13
N LYS A 378 10.56 9.01 5.95
CA LYS A 378 10.39 10.06 4.93
C LYS A 378 10.60 9.54 3.50
N ALA A 379 11.42 8.51 3.34
CA ALA A 379 11.68 7.84 2.06
C ALA A 379 10.75 6.64 1.84
N PHE A 380 10.40 5.89 2.89
CA PHE A 380 9.50 4.74 2.86
C PHE A 380 8.15 5.11 3.51
N GLN A 381 7.23 5.65 2.71
CA GLN A 381 6.09 6.44 3.19
C GLN A 381 4.83 5.60 3.49
N SER A 382 4.97 4.46 4.18
CA SER A 382 3.80 3.64 4.55
C SER A 382 2.84 4.44 5.45
N LEU A 383 1.56 4.45 5.08
CA LEU A 383 0.48 4.95 5.94
C LEU A 383 0.29 4.07 7.17
N ASN A 384 0.58 2.77 7.04
CA ASN A 384 0.53 1.75 8.09
C ASN A 384 1.84 1.69 8.93
N SER A 385 2.56 2.82 9.06
CA SER A 385 3.77 2.92 9.89
C SER A 385 3.51 3.66 11.21
N ILE A 386 3.65 2.96 12.32
CA ILE A 386 3.39 3.49 13.66
C ILE A 386 4.63 4.25 14.16
N PRO A 387 4.50 5.48 14.71
CA PRO A 387 5.63 6.19 15.32
C PRO A 387 6.22 5.47 16.53
N MET A 388 7.47 5.79 16.88
CA MET A 388 8.05 5.34 18.15
C MET A 388 7.35 6.00 19.33
N SER A 389 7.09 5.20 20.37
CA SER A 389 6.53 5.62 21.65
C SER A 389 5.23 6.41 21.54
N THR A 390 4.38 6.02 20.60
CA THR A 390 3.08 6.67 20.41
C THR A 390 2.18 6.44 21.63
N SER A 391 1.27 7.38 21.89
CA SER A 391 0.32 7.27 23.00
C SER A 391 -0.88 6.39 22.63
N LEU A 392 -1.62 5.92 23.64
CA LEU A 392 -2.89 5.21 23.42
C LEU A 392 -3.86 6.01 22.54
N TRP A 393 -3.89 7.35 22.65
CA TRP A 393 -4.76 8.19 21.82
C TRP A 393 -4.27 8.30 20.37
N GLY A 394 -2.94 8.41 20.16
CA GLY A 394 -2.35 8.33 18.82
C GLY A 394 -2.60 6.97 18.16
N MET A 395 -2.55 5.89 18.94
CA MET A 395 -2.92 4.54 18.51
C MET A 395 -4.39 4.44 18.09
N MET A 396 -5.31 5.03 18.84
CA MET A 396 -6.74 5.00 18.51
C MET A 396 -7.06 5.69 17.18
N THR A 397 -6.44 6.84 16.91
CA THR A 397 -6.62 7.54 15.62
C THR A 397 -6.04 6.74 14.45
N PHE A 398 -4.94 6.00 14.68
CA PHE A 398 -4.36 5.10 13.68
C PHE A 398 -5.22 3.85 13.44
N LEU A 399 -5.76 3.23 14.49
CA LEU A 399 -6.56 2.00 14.37
C LEU A 399 -8.02 2.23 13.92
N GLY A 400 -8.52 3.46 14.00
CA GLY A 400 -9.89 3.82 13.59
C GLY A 400 -10.10 3.98 12.08
N THR A 401 -9.04 3.82 11.28
CA THR A 401 -9.08 3.90 9.81
C THR A 401 -9.58 2.60 9.17
N GLU A 402 -10.14 2.68 7.97
CA GLU A 402 -10.78 1.56 7.28
C GLU A 402 -9.76 0.62 6.60
N ASP A 403 -10.08 -0.67 6.51
CA ASP A 403 -9.37 -1.60 5.63
C ASP A 403 -9.37 -1.05 4.19
N GLY A 404 -8.23 -1.11 3.49
CA GLY A 404 -8.08 -0.47 2.17
C GLY A 404 -7.67 1.02 2.20
N THR A 405 -7.58 1.65 3.39
CA THR A 405 -7.08 3.05 3.53
C THR A 405 -5.65 3.15 4.07
N LEU A 406 -5.22 2.24 4.96
CA LEU A 406 -3.82 2.17 5.41
C LEU A 406 -2.96 1.18 4.61
N ASN A 407 -3.58 0.13 4.08
CA ASN A 407 -2.93 -0.91 3.30
C ASN A 407 -3.86 -1.45 2.20
N ASP A 408 -3.30 -2.14 1.20
CA ASP A 408 -4.02 -2.65 0.02
C ASP A 408 -5.06 -3.72 0.37
N SER A 409 -4.79 -4.55 1.38
CA SER A 409 -5.67 -5.63 1.90
C SER A 409 -6.33 -6.52 0.83
N SER A 410 -5.73 -6.62 -0.36
CA SER A 410 -6.32 -7.25 -1.56
C SER A 410 -6.46 -8.78 -1.50
N TRP A 411 -5.89 -9.41 -0.47
CA TRP A 411 -6.07 -10.81 -0.11
C TRP A 411 -7.35 -11.05 0.74
N LEU A 412 -8.00 -9.98 1.22
CA LEU A 412 -9.36 -10.01 1.76
C LEU A 412 -10.37 -9.65 0.67
N GLU A 413 -11.56 -10.21 0.73
CA GLU A 413 -12.63 -9.99 -0.26
C GLU A 413 -13.02 -8.51 -0.40
N THR A 414 -13.09 -7.78 0.72
CA THR A 414 -13.36 -6.34 0.77
C THR A 414 -12.26 -5.52 0.07
N GLY A 415 -10.99 -5.82 0.37
CA GLY A 415 -9.84 -5.18 -0.28
C GLY A 415 -9.76 -5.50 -1.77
N ALA A 416 -10.01 -6.76 -2.17
CA ALA A 416 -10.07 -7.18 -3.56
C ALA A 416 -11.15 -6.42 -4.35
N GLN A 417 -12.33 -6.22 -3.75
CA GLN A 417 -13.42 -5.46 -4.36
C GLN A 417 -13.11 -3.96 -4.49
N LEU A 418 -12.48 -3.36 -3.47
CA LEU A 418 -12.00 -1.98 -3.52
C LEU A 418 -10.93 -1.80 -4.62
N GLN A 419 -9.94 -2.68 -4.68
CA GLN A 419 -8.89 -2.67 -5.70
C GLN A 419 -9.45 -2.88 -7.11
N LYS A 420 -10.43 -3.78 -7.30
CA LYS A 420 -11.13 -3.95 -8.58
C LYS A 420 -11.80 -2.63 -9.02
N THR A 421 -12.52 -1.98 -8.12
CA THR A 421 -13.23 -0.73 -8.38
C THR A 421 -12.26 0.41 -8.74
N ARG A 422 -11.16 0.55 -7.99
CA ARG A 422 -10.07 1.49 -8.30
C ARG A 422 -9.44 1.19 -9.66
N GLY A 423 -9.17 -0.08 -9.95
CA GLY A 423 -8.64 -0.54 -11.24
C GLY A 423 -9.52 -0.21 -12.43
N GLU A 424 -10.84 -0.35 -12.32
CA GLU A 424 -11.81 0.02 -13.36
C GLU A 424 -11.82 1.54 -13.63
N ILE A 425 -11.78 2.36 -12.58
CA ILE A 425 -11.66 3.82 -12.68
C ILE A 425 -10.35 4.21 -13.37
N LEU A 426 -9.22 3.63 -12.96
CA LEU A 426 -7.91 3.89 -13.56
C LEU A 426 -7.85 3.43 -15.02
N GLN A 427 -8.50 2.33 -15.39
CA GLN A 427 -8.61 1.87 -16.78
C GLN A 427 -9.48 2.80 -17.65
N ASN A 428 -10.56 3.34 -17.11
CA ASN A 428 -11.34 4.38 -17.81
C ASN A 428 -10.49 5.64 -18.02
N GLN A 429 -9.78 6.11 -16.98
CA GLN A 429 -8.86 7.26 -17.09
C GLN A 429 -7.72 7.02 -18.08
N LYS A 430 -7.15 5.80 -18.13
CA LYS A 430 -6.14 5.39 -19.11
C LYS A 430 -6.66 5.55 -20.54
N ARG A 431 -7.87 5.04 -20.82
CA ARG A 431 -8.52 5.12 -22.14
C ARG A 431 -8.84 6.57 -22.54
N THR A 432 -9.36 7.38 -21.62
CA THR A 432 -9.58 8.82 -21.87
C THR A 432 -8.28 9.54 -22.22
N LEU A 433 -7.24 9.38 -21.38
CA LEU A 433 -5.94 10.00 -21.62
C LEU A 433 -5.32 9.55 -22.94
N GLN A 434 -5.43 8.26 -23.29
CA GLN A 434 -4.93 7.73 -24.57
C GLN A 434 -5.56 8.39 -25.79
N HIS A 435 -6.84 8.80 -25.71
CA HIS A 435 -7.52 9.51 -26.78
C HIS A 435 -7.13 11.01 -26.84
N GLU A 436 -6.98 11.67 -25.69
CA GLU A 436 -6.65 13.10 -25.58
C GLU A 436 -5.17 13.43 -25.83
N LEU A 437 -4.27 12.51 -25.48
CA LEU A 437 -2.82 12.74 -25.47
C LEU A 437 -2.21 13.22 -26.81
N PRO A 438 -2.64 12.71 -27.99
CA PRO A 438 -2.29 13.29 -29.29
C PRO A 438 -2.53 14.81 -29.41
N GLU A 439 -3.72 15.27 -29.01
CA GLU A 439 -4.15 16.66 -29.12
C GLU A 439 -3.47 17.55 -28.07
N ILE A 440 -3.28 17.03 -26.86
CA ILE A 440 -2.50 17.65 -25.80
C ILE A 440 -1.05 17.91 -26.25
N LEU A 441 -0.42 16.93 -26.90
CA LEU A 441 0.96 17.04 -27.39
C LEU A 441 1.09 17.96 -28.61
N ASP A 442 0.16 17.89 -29.56
CA ASP A 442 0.15 18.80 -30.72
C ASP A 442 -0.07 20.26 -30.28
N THR A 443 -0.99 20.50 -29.34
CA THR A 443 -1.20 21.83 -28.74
C THR A 443 0.05 22.33 -28.02
N ALA A 444 0.68 21.49 -27.19
CA ALA A 444 1.92 21.85 -26.51
C ALA A 444 3.06 22.18 -27.47
N LYS A 445 3.20 21.41 -28.57
CA LYS A 445 4.18 21.68 -29.64
C LYS A 445 3.93 23.04 -30.28
N LYS A 446 2.71 23.33 -30.71
CA LYS A 446 2.31 24.62 -31.32
C LYS A 446 2.60 25.79 -30.39
N SER A 447 2.19 25.72 -29.12
CA SER A 447 2.46 26.78 -28.15
C SER A 447 3.96 27.01 -27.88
N ILE A 448 4.77 25.95 -27.91
CA ILE A 448 6.24 26.07 -27.81
C ILE A 448 6.82 26.77 -29.05
N GLU A 449 6.42 26.37 -30.25
CA GLU A 449 6.87 26.98 -31.52
C GLU A 449 6.45 28.45 -31.64
N GLU A 450 5.22 28.79 -31.25
CA GLU A 450 4.71 30.16 -31.17
C GLU A 450 5.49 31.00 -30.16
N HIS A 451 5.77 30.47 -28.97
CA HIS A 451 6.56 31.19 -27.96
C HIS A 451 8.01 31.40 -28.39
N ILE A 452 8.63 30.43 -29.08
CA ILE A 452 9.95 30.61 -29.72
C ILE A 452 9.89 31.77 -30.73
N LYS A 453 8.88 31.81 -31.60
CA LYS A 453 8.69 32.91 -32.58
C LYS A 453 8.46 34.26 -31.89
N GLN A 454 7.66 34.32 -30.82
CA GLN A 454 7.42 35.55 -30.04
C GLN A 454 8.66 36.05 -29.32
N LEU A 455 9.48 35.14 -28.79
CA LEU A 455 10.79 35.48 -28.24
C LEU A 455 11.67 36.03 -29.37
N GLN A 456 11.82 35.31 -30.48
CA GLN A 456 12.66 35.71 -31.61
C GLN A 456 12.27 37.10 -32.17
N SER A 457 11.01 37.35 -32.51
CA SER A 457 10.55 38.60 -33.13
C SER A 457 10.79 39.85 -32.29
N ARG A 458 10.77 39.73 -30.96
CA ARG A 458 11.10 40.82 -30.01
C ARG A 458 12.62 41.02 -29.85
N SER A 459 13.43 40.77 -30.88
CA SER A 459 14.90 40.98 -30.89
C SER A 459 15.32 42.37 -31.36
N THR A 460 14.40 43.12 -32.00
CA THR A 460 14.70 44.33 -32.77
C THR A 460 14.53 45.65 -32.01
N GLY A 461 14.22 45.62 -30.71
CA GLY A 461 13.99 46.81 -29.88
C GLY A 461 15.03 47.02 -28.78
N PHE A 462 15.10 48.24 -28.24
CA PHE A 462 16.05 48.70 -27.20
C PHE A 462 16.22 47.73 -26.01
N TRP A 463 15.13 47.14 -25.51
CA TRP A 463 15.14 46.15 -24.43
C TRP A 463 15.77 44.78 -24.78
N GLY A 464 15.95 44.48 -26.06
CA GLY A 464 16.59 43.25 -26.54
C GLY A 464 18.08 43.17 -26.22
N LEU A 465 18.76 44.32 -26.11
CA LEU A 465 20.18 44.42 -25.79
C LEU A 465 20.48 44.09 -24.32
N PHE A 466 19.62 44.51 -23.39
CA PHE A 466 19.85 44.38 -21.94
C PHE A 466 19.61 42.98 -21.36
N PHE A 467 18.96 42.07 -22.10
CA PHE A 467 18.61 40.72 -21.62
C PHE A 467 18.89 39.59 -22.63
N SER A 468 19.75 39.85 -23.63
CA SER A 468 20.07 38.93 -24.74
C SER A 468 20.38 37.50 -24.28
N GLN A 469 21.32 37.31 -23.35
CA GLN A 469 21.74 35.96 -22.90
C GLN A 469 20.61 35.17 -22.24
N ARG A 470 19.82 35.79 -21.36
CA ARG A 470 18.69 35.10 -20.69
C ARG A 470 17.61 34.70 -21.70
N LYS A 471 17.41 35.50 -22.73
CA LYS A 471 16.49 35.23 -23.84
C LYS A 471 17.00 34.09 -24.73
N LEU A 472 18.29 34.07 -25.07
CA LEU A 472 18.94 32.98 -25.80
C LEU A 472 18.79 31.66 -25.04
N ASN A 473 19.11 31.63 -23.74
CA ASN A 473 18.98 30.44 -22.90
C ASN A 473 17.53 29.91 -22.82
N LYS A 474 16.51 30.78 -22.96
CA LYS A 474 15.09 30.38 -23.06
C LYS A 474 14.74 29.78 -24.42
N ILE A 475 15.22 30.41 -25.51
CA ILE A 475 15.01 29.90 -26.87
C ILE A 475 15.67 28.53 -27.01
N GLU A 476 16.91 28.38 -26.55
CA GLU A 476 17.65 27.12 -26.55
C GLU A 476 16.91 26.02 -25.75
N ALA A 477 16.47 26.32 -24.53
CA ALA A 477 15.68 25.39 -23.71
C ALA A 477 14.39 24.92 -24.41
N LEU A 478 13.67 25.84 -25.05
CA LEU A 478 12.44 25.52 -25.80
C LEU A 478 12.73 24.76 -27.09
N GLN A 479 13.86 25.04 -27.76
CA GLN A 479 14.32 24.29 -28.94
C GLN A 479 14.74 22.86 -28.58
N GLN A 480 15.45 22.66 -27.47
CA GLN A 480 15.78 21.32 -26.95
C GLN A 480 14.51 20.49 -26.69
N ILE A 481 13.46 21.11 -26.14
CA ILE A 481 12.15 20.46 -25.94
C ILE A 481 11.43 20.23 -27.27
N SER A 482 11.42 21.21 -28.17
CA SER A 482 10.81 21.07 -29.51
C SER A 482 11.42 19.90 -30.30
N ALA A 483 12.74 19.69 -30.18
CA ALA A 483 13.45 18.57 -30.80
C ALA A 483 13.05 17.17 -30.26
N CYS A 484 12.32 17.09 -29.15
CA CYS A 484 11.77 15.84 -28.61
C CYS A 484 10.49 15.38 -29.36
N PHE A 485 9.82 16.30 -30.08
CA PHE A 485 8.69 15.98 -30.95
C PHE A 485 9.20 15.47 -32.31
N LYS A 486 9.11 14.16 -32.54
CA LYS A 486 9.38 13.55 -33.85
C LYS A 486 8.14 13.62 -34.74
N HIS A 487 8.20 13.01 -35.92
CA HIS A 487 7.15 13.09 -36.93
C HIS A 487 5.84 12.39 -36.50
N ASP A 488 5.94 11.31 -35.73
CA ASP A 488 4.86 10.43 -35.32
C ASP A 488 4.81 10.16 -33.81
N HIS A 489 5.88 10.48 -33.07
CA HIS A 489 6.00 10.24 -31.62
C HIS A 489 6.75 11.36 -30.86
N PHE A 490 6.58 11.39 -29.54
CA PHE A 490 7.31 12.23 -28.60
C PHE A 490 8.28 11.36 -27.79
N ASP A 491 9.57 11.69 -27.83
CA ASP A 491 10.62 10.95 -27.13
C ASP A 491 10.72 11.41 -25.66
N THR A 492 10.32 10.54 -24.73
CA THR A 492 10.32 10.88 -23.29
C THR A 492 11.72 10.82 -22.67
N ASN A 493 12.64 10.05 -23.23
CA ASN A 493 14.03 9.97 -22.77
C ASN A 493 14.81 11.23 -23.17
N GLN A 494 14.69 11.66 -24.43
CA GLN A 494 15.28 12.92 -24.89
C GLN A 494 14.71 14.10 -24.10
N PHE A 495 13.40 14.10 -23.84
CA PHE A 495 12.77 15.14 -23.02
C PHE A 495 13.26 15.13 -21.57
N LYS A 496 13.45 13.96 -20.94
CA LYS A 496 14.04 13.84 -19.60
C LYS A 496 15.46 14.39 -19.55
N THR A 497 16.25 14.17 -20.59
CA THR A 497 17.59 14.76 -20.76
C THR A 497 17.53 16.28 -20.89
N ALA A 498 16.65 16.82 -21.74
CA ALA A 498 16.44 18.27 -21.87
C ALA A 498 16.02 18.93 -20.55
N LEU A 499 15.11 18.30 -19.79
CA LEU A 499 14.70 18.78 -18.46
C LEU A 499 15.86 18.84 -17.46
N ASN A 500 16.81 17.91 -17.51
CA ASN A 500 18.01 17.94 -16.66
C ASN A 500 18.93 19.14 -17.01
N THR A 501 19.17 19.38 -18.30
CA THR A 501 19.91 20.56 -18.79
C THR A 501 19.25 21.87 -18.36
N ILE A 502 17.92 21.95 -18.49
CA ILE A 502 17.13 23.12 -18.06
C ILE A 502 17.17 23.30 -16.54
N LYS A 503 17.15 22.21 -15.76
CA LYS A 503 17.25 22.23 -14.29
C LYS A 503 18.60 22.78 -13.82
N ALA A 504 19.71 22.41 -14.48
CA ALA A 504 21.02 22.99 -14.20
C ALA A 504 21.04 24.52 -14.44
N ASN A 505 20.39 24.97 -15.52
CA ASN A 505 20.31 26.38 -15.92
C ASN A 505 19.05 27.12 -15.41
N LYS A 506 18.35 26.60 -14.40
CA LYS A 506 17.00 27.04 -13.98
C LYS A 506 16.89 28.54 -13.71
N LYS A 507 17.90 29.14 -13.05
CA LYS A 507 17.93 30.59 -12.74
C LYS A 507 17.95 31.47 -14.00
N SER A 508 18.50 30.97 -15.11
CA SER A 508 18.57 31.69 -16.38
C SER A 508 17.31 31.47 -17.22
N VAL A 509 16.79 30.24 -17.26
CA VAL A 509 15.61 29.88 -18.06
C VAL A 509 14.31 30.40 -17.44
N TYR A 510 14.18 30.43 -16.11
CA TYR A 510 12.93 30.82 -15.41
C TYR A 510 12.99 32.23 -14.78
N ALA A 511 13.75 33.17 -15.32
CA ALA A 511 13.81 34.56 -14.83
C ALA A 511 13.22 35.61 -15.81
N GLY A 512 12.82 36.78 -15.28
CA GLY A 512 12.33 37.96 -16.03
C GLY A 512 10.86 37.88 -16.47
N LEU A 513 10.30 38.96 -17.05
CA LEU A 513 8.85 39.14 -17.29
C LEU A 513 8.10 37.98 -17.98
N PHE A 514 8.78 37.14 -18.75
CA PHE A 514 8.18 35.97 -19.44
C PHE A 514 8.61 34.61 -18.83
N SER A 515 9.16 34.59 -17.61
CA SER A 515 9.47 33.36 -16.87
C SER A 515 8.24 32.49 -16.72
N ASN A 516 7.11 33.09 -16.35
CA ASN A 516 5.90 32.39 -15.99
C ASN A 516 5.33 31.59 -17.16
N HIS A 517 5.41 32.12 -18.39
CA HIS A 517 4.94 31.40 -19.59
C HIS A 517 5.90 30.29 -20.02
N THR A 518 7.21 30.55 -20.09
CA THR A 518 8.21 29.49 -20.39
C THR A 518 8.14 28.36 -19.35
N GLN A 519 8.09 28.69 -18.06
CA GLN A 519 7.96 27.70 -17.00
C GLN A 519 6.62 26.94 -17.08
N HIS A 520 5.52 27.62 -17.37
CA HIS A 520 4.21 26.99 -17.50
C HIS A 520 4.19 25.95 -18.64
N LEU A 521 4.63 26.33 -19.85
CA LEU A 521 4.70 25.38 -20.99
C LEU A 521 5.52 24.13 -20.65
N ILE A 522 6.69 24.31 -20.02
CA ILE A 522 7.61 23.22 -19.70
C ILE A 522 7.05 22.32 -18.59
N GLU A 523 6.52 22.90 -17.51
CA GLU A 523 5.95 22.12 -16.40
C GLU A 523 4.62 21.45 -16.79
N THR A 524 3.78 22.06 -17.64
CA THR A 524 2.56 21.43 -18.18
C THR A 524 2.88 20.27 -19.11
N LEU A 525 3.81 20.43 -20.07
CA LEU A 525 4.26 19.33 -20.92
C LEU A 525 4.86 18.19 -20.08
N LYS A 526 5.65 18.53 -19.06
CA LYS A 526 6.20 17.57 -18.11
C LYS A 526 5.13 16.84 -17.31
N GLN A 527 4.11 17.52 -16.80
CA GLN A 527 2.98 16.88 -16.11
C GLN A 527 2.24 15.89 -17.01
N ASN A 528 1.96 16.29 -18.26
CA ASN A 528 1.28 15.41 -19.23
C ASN A 528 2.16 14.20 -19.62
N CYS A 529 3.46 14.41 -19.83
CA CYS A 529 4.42 13.35 -20.10
C CYS A 529 4.55 12.36 -18.92
N THR A 530 4.71 12.85 -17.69
CA THR A 530 4.73 12.02 -16.48
C THR A 530 3.41 11.25 -16.32
N LYS A 531 2.26 11.88 -16.56
CA LYS A 531 0.95 11.21 -16.52
C LYS A 531 0.90 10.08 -17.55
N ALA A 532 1.28 10.33 -18.80
CA ALA A 532 1.31 9.31 -19.86
C ALA A 532 2.23 8.13 -19.54
N ILE A 533 3.43 8.39 -19.01
CA ILE A 533 4.36 7.35 -18.56
C ILE A 533 3.72 6.52 -17.44
N VAL A 534 3.21 7.15 -16.38
CA VAL A 534 2.60 6.45 -15.22
C VAL A 534 1.41 5.59 -15.64
N PHE A 535 0.55 6.08 -16.53
CA PHE A 535 -0.57 5.28 -17.07
C PHE A 535 -0.13 4.16 -18.04
N GLY A 536 1.16 4.00 -18.31
CA GLY A 536 1.68 2.99 -19.25
C GLY A 536 1.16 3.23 -20.68
N LEU A 537 1.26 4.48 -21.16
CA LEU A 537 0.92 4.91 -22.51
C LEU A 537 2.17 5.17 -23.38
N THR A 538 3.35 4.73 -22.92
CA THR A 538 4.58 4.72 -23.70
C THR A 538 4.86 3.35 -24.30
N THR A 539 5.66 3.33 -25.35
CA THR A 539 6.29 2.11 -25.88
C THR A 539 7.69 2.48 -26.33
N ASN A 540 8.70 1.74 -25.88
CA ASN A 540 10.12 2.09 -26.04
C ASN A 540 10.43 3.53 -25.59
N ARG A 541 9.79 3.96 -24.49
CA ARG A 541 9.84 5.34 -23.96
C ARG A 541 9.42 6.45 -24.93
N ALA A 542 8.61 6.12 -25.94
CA ALA A 542 7.97 7.09 -26.83
C ALA A 542 6.45 7.14 -26.62
N ILE A 543 5.85 8.32 -26.77
CA ILE A 543 4.39 8.53 -26.80
C ILE A 543 3.96 8.73 -28.27
N THR A 544 2.95 8.01 -28.75
CA THR A 544 2.45 8.21 -30.13
C THR A 544 1.66 9.53 -30.25
N ILE A 545 2.00 10.36 -31.25
CA ILE A 545 1.34 11.65 -31.52
C ILE A 545 0.26 11.51 -32.61
N LYS A 546 0.43 10.61 -33.59
CA LYS A 546 -0.59 10.43 -34.65
C LYS A 546 -1.67 9.46 -34.20
N LYS A 547 -2.95 9.84 -34.35
CA LYS A 547 -4.05 8.86 -34.36
C LYS A 547 -3.77 7.84 -35.46
N LYS A 548 -3.63 6.57 -35.11
CA LYS A 548 -3.74 5.48 -36.10
C LYS A 548 -5.15 5.56 -36.68
N SER A 549 -5.26 5.83 -37.96
CA SER A 549 -6.45 5.47 -38.74
C SER A 549 -6.51 3.95 -38.75
N ASN A 550 -7.31 3.34 -37.86
CA ASN A 550 -7.51 1.89 -37.87
C ASN A 550 -8.23 1.48 -39.17
N PRO A 551 -7.65 0.60 -40.00
CA PRO A 551 -8.45 -0.23 -40.88
C PRO A 551 -8.97 -1.42 -40.07
N HIS A 552 -10.29 -1.60 -40.06
CA HIS A 552 -11.05 -2.70 -39.45
C HIS A 552 -10.97 -2.91 -37.93
N SER A 553 -12.10 -2.66 -37.28
CA SER A 553 -12.63 -3.54 -36.23
C SER A 553 -14.15 -3.52 -36.27
N ASP A 554 -14.74 -4.27 -37.21
CA ASP A 554 -16.14 -4.68 -37.07
C ASP A 554 -16.23 -5.67 -35.91
N SER A 555 -16.83 -5.24 -34.80
CA SER A 555 -17.44 -6.16 -33.84
C SER A 555 -18.67 -5.50 -33.21
N SER A 556 -19.79 -6.17 -33.39
CA SER A 556 -21.14 -5.74 -33.03
C SER A 556 -21.29 -5.26 -31.57
N LEU A 557 -21.80 -4.04 -31.42
CA LEU A 557 -22.37 -3.53 -30.17
C LEU A 557 -23.65 -4.30 -29.80
N PRO A 558 -23.81 -4.76 -28.55
CA PRO A 558 -25.12 -4.87 -27.92
C PRO A 558 -25.57 -3.47 -27.47
N ALA A 559 -26.81 -3.08 -27.79
CA ALA A 559 -27.34 -1.79 -27.37
C ALA A 559 -27.50 -1.72 -25.84
N ALA A 560 -26.84 -0.76 -25.20
CA ALA A 560 -27.02 -0.49 -23.78
C ALA A 560 -28.37 0.20 -23.54
N SER A 561 -29.27 -0.45 -22.81
CA SER A 561 -30.55 0.14 -22.38
C SER A 561 -30.32 1.27 -21.39
N SER A 562 -30.72 2.48 -21.76
CA SER A 562 -30.66 3.65 -20.89
C SER A 562 -31.75 3.62 -19.81
N THR A 563 -31.37 3.27 -18.57
CA THR A 563 -32.14 3.62 -17.37
C THR A 563 -31.23 4.34 -16.39
N GLU A 564 -31.45 5.65 -16.24
CA GLU A 564 -30.80 6.45 -15.21
C GLU A 564 -31.20 5.94 -13.82
N ASN A 565 -30.23 5.45 -13.04
CA ASN A 565 -30.37 5.34 -11.60
C ASN A 565 -29.37 6.29 -10.93
N LYS A 566 -29.89 7.33 -10.28
CA LYS A 566 -29.14 8.38 -9.60
C LYS A 566 -28.45 7.85 -8.35
N LEU A 567 -27.25 7.29 -8.50
CA LEU A 567 -26.34 7.08 -7.37
C LEU A 567 -25.69 8.42 -6.98
N LYS A 568 -26.13 8.98 -5.85
CA LYS A 568 -25.47 10.12 -5.20
C LYS A 568 -24.11 9.67 -4.62
N PRO A 569 -23.10 10.56 -4.58
CA PRO A 569 -21.73 10.18 -4.29
C PRO A 569 -21.48 9.88 -2.79
N ILE A 570 -20.62 8.90 -2.53
CA ILE A 570 -20.03 8.68 -1.21
C ILE A 570 -18.56 9.13 -1.27
N HIS A 571 -18.29 10.25 -0.58
CA HIS A 571 -16.98 10.78 -0.17
C HIS A 571 -15.81 10.73 -1.17
N GLU A 572 -15.66 11.83 -1.93
CA GLU A 572 -14.35 12.27 -2.41
C GLU A 572 -13.47 12.77 -1.24
N GLN A 573 -12.52 11.96 -0.77
CA GLN A 573 -11.32 12.46 -0.10
C GLN A 573 -10.11 11.60 -0.47
N GLY A 574 -9.15 12.20 -1.20
CA GLY A 574 -7.87 11.57 -1.52
C GLY A 574 -7.50 11.62 -3.00
N LEU A 575 -7.22 12.82 -3.55
CA LEU A 575 -6.31 13.07 -4.69
C LEU A 575 -6.24 14.59 -4.99
N SER A 576 -5.82 15.40 -4.02
CA SER A 576 -5.66 16.84 -4.21
C SER A 576 -4.30 17.18 -4.85
N PHE A 577 -4.24 17.14 -6.18
CA PHE A 577 -3.25 17.93 -6.94
C PHE A 577 -3.98 19.01 -7.73
N PHE A 578 -3.36 20.18 -7.84
CA PHE A 578 -3.90 21.45 -8.35
C PHE A 578 -4.90 22.18 -7.44
N LYS A 579 -4.47 23.38 -7.00
CA LYS A 579 -5.31 24.43 -6.46
C LYS A 579 -4.90 25.74 -7.16
N GLN A 580 -5.83 26.44 -7.78
CA GLN A 580 -5.83 27.91 -7.77
C GLN A 580 -7.21 28.48 -8.13
N ASN A 581 -7.48 29.67 -7.60
CA ASN A 581 -8.80 30.27 -7.48
C ASN A 581 -9.29 30.94 -8.77
N LYS A 582 -10.61 31.15 -8.87
CA LYS A 582 -11.17 32.43 -9.33
C LYS A 582 -12.18 32.96 -8.32
N LYS A 583 -12.05 34.23 -7.96
CA LYS A 583 -13.11 35.07 -7.40
C LYS A 583 -13.86 35.75 -8.53
N SER A 584 -15.14 36.03 -8.33
CA SER A 584 -15.73 37.33 -8.66
C SER A 584 -16.98 37.55 -7.80
N ASP A 585 -17.08 38.74 -7.22
CA ASP A 585 -18.15 39.24 -6.35
C ASP A 585 -19.40 39.62 -7.20
N HIS A 586 -20.55 40.11 -6.73
CA HIS A 586 -21.11 40.50 -5.43
C HIS A 586 -22.50 39.79 -5.25
N HIS A 587 -23.51 40.12 -4.41
CA HIS A 587 -23.82 41.24 -3.48
C HIS A 587 -24.67 40.73 -2.28
N ALA A 588 -24.95 41.64 -1.34
CA ALA A 588 -25.92 41.53 -0.23
C ALA A 588 -26.90 42.76 -0.34
N PRO A 589 -28.02 42.92 0.45
CA PRO A 589 -28.27 42.31 1.77
C PRO A 589 -29.72 41.92 2.17
N THR A 590 -29.79 41.16 3.25
CA THR A 590 -30.87 41.07 4.26
C THR A 590 -30.17 41.06 5.64
N SER A 591 -30.69 41.57 6.76
CA SER A 591 -32.07 41.94 7.15
C SER A 591 -32.05 42.99 8.27
N GLN A 592 -33.12 43.77 8.42
CA GLN A 592 -33.46 44.46 9.68
C GLN A 592 -34.56 43.67 10.40
N THR A 593 -34.48 43.64 11.75
CA THR A 593 -35.59 43.42 12.73
C THR A 593 -36.46 42.15 12.58
N GLU A 594 -37.17 41.63 13.59
CA GLU A 594 -37.46 42.11 14.94
C GLU A 594 -37.70 40.93 15.91
N GLU A 595 -37.83 41.22 17.20
CA GLU A 595 -38.25 40.27 18.25
C GLU A 595 -39.72 39.82 18.08
N ARG A 596 -40.08 38.66 18.65
CA ARG A 596 -41.32 38.53 19.44
C ARG A 596 -41.31 37.29 20.36
N GLN A 597 -41.93 37.47 21.52
CA GLN A 597 -42.04 36.51 22.62
C GLN A 597 -43.43 35.85 22.65
N PHE A 598 -43.59 34.85 23.54
CA PHE A 598 -44.84 34.32 24.11
C PHE A 598 -45.78 33.54 23.15
N THR A 599 -46.61 32.58 23.59
CA THR A 599 -47.00 32.07 24.94
C THR A 599 -47.22 30.54 24.85
N ILE A 600 -46.95 29.73 25.88
CA ILE A 600 -47.95 29.12 26.80
C ILE A 600 -49.25 28.66 26.12
N ASP A 601 -49.40 27.35 25.92
CA ASP A 601 -50.31 26.46 26.67
C ASP A 601 -49.71 25.04 26.72
#